data_AF-A0A875S7C8-F1
#
_entry.id   AF-A0A875S7C8-F1
#
_cell.length_a   1.000
_cell.length_b   1.000
_cell.length_c   1.000
_cell.angle_alpha   90.00
_cell.angle_beta   90.00
_cell.angle_gamma   90.00
#
_symmetry.space_group_name_H-M   'P 1'
#
loop_
_entity.id
_entity.type
_entity.pdbx_description
1 polymer ?
#
loop_
_entity_poly.entity_id
_entity_poly.type
_entity_poly.pdbx_seq_one_letter_code
_entity_poly.pdbx_strand_id
1 'polypeptide(L)'
;MGKCLTIVKLVGIGSLGIAGANFLYSAKALIPHLLVLDNLRSETTKKQITDLIVKTRSVFWSLGALATFLFYEAFKCSPPAGKHPYLIYTSLIAPLGLVYNYYWVFDSEARLLESSSSEPKITYKKVKKLVKVKKPAQAEKSPLDNSVYSDLGNVPVVEEEVEVEEEVPVHQEPTALSNTQTKHELSNLKIGYTYSSFITGFGFILSIIGFIGDRV
;
A
#
# COMPACT_ATOMS: atom_id res chain seq x y z
N MET A 1 -0.90 31.78 -28.88
CA MET A 1 -1.08 30.47 -28.23
C MET A 1 -2.23 29.71 -28.88
N GLY A 2 -2.03 28.46 -29.31
CA GLY A 2 -3.12 27.68 -29.90
C GLY A 2 -4.21 27.39 -28.86
N LYS A 3 -5.48 27.61 -29.20
CA LYS A 3 -6.62 27.46 -28.27
C LYS A 3 -6.64 26.08 -27.58
N CYS A 4 -6.29 25.03 -28.32
CA CYS A 4 -6.19 23.66 -27.81
C CYS A 4 -5.14 23.54 -26.68
N LEU A 5 -3.95 24.12 -26.86
CA LEU A 5 -2.88 24.09 -25.87
C LEU A 5 -3.26 24.83 -24.57
N THR A 6 -4.00 25.94 -24.71
CA THR A 6 -4.54 26.67 -23.56
C THR A 6 -5.50 25.82 -22.73
N ILE A 7 -6.37 25.06 -23.40
CA ILE A 7 -7.32 24.16 -22.73
C ILE A 7 -6.58 23.04 -22.01
N VAL A 8 -5.61 22.39 -22.65
CA VAL A 8 -4.80 21.31 -22.05
C VAL A 8 -4.12 21.77 -20.76
N LYS A 9 -3.49 22.96 -20.79
CA LYS A 9 -2.86 23.55 -19.60
C LYS A 9 -3.87 23.84 -18.50
N LEU A 10 -5.03 24.42 -18.84
CA LEU A 10 -6.08 24.74 -17.88
C LEU A 10 -6.65 23.48 -17.21
N VAL A 11 -6.91 22.42 -17.99
CA VAL A 11 -7.35 21.12 -17.46
C VAL A 11 -6.28 20.54 -16.53
N GLY A 12 -5.00 20.58 -16.90
CA GLY A 12 -3.90 20.13 -16.03
C GLY A 12 -3.83 20.89 -14.70
N ILE A 13 -3.98 22.23 -14.74
CA ILE A 13 -4.03 23.09 -13.55
C ILE A 13 -5.24 22.71 -12.67
N GLY A 14 -6.42 22.54 -13.28
CA GLY A 14 -7.63 22.14 -12.58
C GLY A 14 -7.50 20.78 -11.90
N SER A 15 -6.96 19.77 -12.61
CA SER A 15 -6.71 18.43 -12.06
C SER A 15 -5.75 18.48 -10.87
N LEU A 16 -4.65 19.23 -10.98
CA LEU A 16 -3.68 19.37 -9.89
C LEU A 16 -4.28 20.09 -8.67
N GLY A 17 -5.09 21.14 -8.91
CA GLY A 17 -5.80 21.86 -7.86
C GLY A 17 -6.81 21.00 -7.11
N ILE A 18 -7.62 20.21 -7.83
CA ILE A 18 -8.58 19.28 -7.21
C ILE A 18 -7.85 18.20 -6.41
N ALA A 19 -6.74 17.65 -6.92
CA ALA A 19 -5.94 16.67 -6.20
C ALA A 19 -5.37 17.24 -4.89
N GLY A 20 -4.84 18.47 -4.90
CA GLY A 20 -4.33 19.13 -3.70
C GLY A 20 -5.43 19.52 -2.71
N ALA A 21 -6.59 19.94 -3.21
CA ALA A 21 -7.76 20.22 -2.39
C ALA A 21 -8.30 18.96 -1.69
N ASN A 22 -8.26 17.81 -2.37
CA ASN A 22 -8.68 16.53 -1.79
C ASN A 22 -7.84 16.13 -0.56
N PHE A 23 -6.50 16.31 -0.63
CA PHE A 23 -5.63 16.11 0.53
C PHE A 23 -5.91 17.10 1.65
N LEU A 24 -6.13 18.38 1.31
CA LEU A 24 -6.42 19.41 2.30
C LEU A 24 -7.73 19.12 3.05
N TYR A 25 -8.77 18.77 2.30
CA TYR A 25 -10.08 18.41 2.83
C TYR A 25 -9.99 17.19 3.74
N SER A 26 -9.26 16.15 3.31
CA SER A 26 -8.99 14.96 4.12
C SER A 26 -8.28 15.30 5.44
N ALA A 27 -7.25 16.14 5.39
CA ALA A 27 -6.45 16.52 6.56
C ALA A 27 -7.20 17.44 7.55
N LYS A 28 -7.99 18.39 7.05
CA LYS A 28 -8.59 19.45 7.87
C LYS A 28 -10.01 19.16 8.33
N ALA A 29 -10.78 18.36 7.59
CA ALA A 29 -12.17 18.06 7.93
C ALA A 29 -12.36 16.59 8.34
N LEU A 30 -11.93 15.63 7.52
CA LEU A 30 -12.30 14.23 7.74
C LEU A 30 -11.51 13.58 8.87
N ILE A 31 -10.19 13.77 8.89
CA ILE A 31 -9.35 13.21 9.95
C ILE A 31 -9.73 13.71 11.35
N PRO A 32 -9.89 15.04 11.60
CA PRO A 32 -10.30 15.48 12.93
C PRO A 32 -11.70 14.99 13.31
N HIS A 33 -12.63 14.87 12.35
CA HIS A 33 -13.93 14.27 12.62
C HIS A 33 -13.78 12.83 13.15
N LEU A 34 -12.90 12.02 12.54
CA LEU A 34 -12.61 10.67 12.98
C LEU A 34 -11.88 10.61 14.33
N LEU A 35 -11.04 11.60 14.67
CA LEU A 35 -10.33 11.67 15.95
C LEU A 35 -11.25 11.93 17.16
N VAL A 36 -12.41 12.58 16.93
CA VAL A 36 -13.39 12.89 17.98
C VAL A 36 -14.22 11.66 18.35
N LEU A 37 -14.28 10.62 17.50
CA LEU A 37 -15.01 9.40 17.83
C LEU A 37 -14.28 8.61 18.93
N ASP A 38 -15.01 8.24 19.99
CA ASP A 38 -14.48 7.36 21.05
C ASP A 38 -14.46 5.88 20.63
N ASN A 39 -15.36 5.46 19.74
CA ASN A 39 -15.48 4.08 19.27
C ASN A 39 -14.71 3.85 17.95
N LEU A 40 -13.39 4.06 17.98
CA LEU A 40 -12.50 3.81 16.84
C LEU A 40 -12.41 2.33 16.46
N ARG A 41 -12.73 1.44 17.40
CA ARG A 41 -12.77 -0.01 17.19
C ARG A 41 -14.02 -0.49 16.43
N SER A 42 -15.05 0.36 16.28
CA SER A 42 -16.27 0.00 15.55
C SER A 42 -15.96 -0.30 14.08
N GLU A 43 -16.55 -1.38 13.55
CA GLU A 43 -16.45 -1.77 12.13
C GLU A 43 -16.92 -0.65 11.19
N THR A 44 -17.86 0.20 11.63
CA THR A 44 -18.31 1.37 10.86
C THR A 44 -17.20 2.41 10.70
N THR A 45 -16.51 2.75 11.79
CA THR A 45 -15.41 3.73 11.80
C THR A 45 -14.22 3.23 10.99
N LYS A 46 -13.90 1.94 11.12
CA LYS A 46 -12.88 1.25 10.32
C LYS A 46 -13.15 1.37 8.83
N LYS A 47 -14.38 1.04 8.40
CA LYS A 47 -14.81 1.21 7.00
C LYS A 47 -14.69 2.66 6.53
N GLN A 48 -15.06 3.64 7.36
CA GLN A 48 -14.91 5.07 7.01
C GLN A 48 -13.45 5.47 6.82
N ILE A 49 -12.53 4.99 7.66
CA ILE A 49 -11.08 5.24 7.53
C ILE A 49 -10.55 4.60 6.24
N THR A 50 -10.92 3.35 5.96
CA THR A 50 -10.51 2.66 4.73
C THR A 50 -11.04 3.35 3.49
N ASP A 51 -12.33 3.69 3.48
CA ASP A 51 -12.97 4.39 2.36
C ASP A 51 -12.31 5.76 2.11
N LEU A 52 -11.98 6.50 3.17
CA LEU A 52 -11.23 7.75 3.09
C LEU A 52 -9.86 7.55 2.42
N ILE A 53 -9.07 6.59 2.89
CA ILE A 53 -7.72 6.34 2.37
C ILE A 53 -7.78 5.90 0.90
N VAL A 54 -8.67 4.96 0.57
CA VAL A 54 -8.81 4.41 -0.79
C VAL A 54 -9.29 5.49 -1.75
N LYS A 55 -10.31 6.28 -1.39
CA LYS A 55 -10.80 7.39 -2.22
C LYS A 55 -9.71 8.43 -2.44
N THR A 56 -9.02 8.84 -1.38
CA THR A 56 -7.96 9.86 -1.49
C THR A 56 -6.81 9.41 -2.38
N ARG A 57 -6.38 8.15 -2.26
CA ARG A 57 -5.38 7.56 -3.18
C ARG A 57 -5.87 7.52 -4.61
N SER A 58 -7.08 7.02 -4.84
CA SER A 58 -7.64 6.88 -6.18
C SER A 58 -7.75 8.23 -6.89
N VAL A 59 -8.22 9.26 -6.19
CA VAL A 59 -8.29 10.63 -6.71
C VAL A 59 -6.90 11.16 -7.02
N PHE A 60 -5.93 11.01 -6.11
CA PHE A 60 -4.58 11.50 -6.35
C PHE A 60 -3.88 10.79 -7.51
N TRP A 61 -4.01 9.46 -7.60
CA TRP A 61 -3.41 8.68 -8.69
C TRP A 61 -4.01 9.06 -10.04
N SER A 62 -5.35 9.14 -10.14
CA SER A 62 -6.03 9.48 -11.38
C SER A 62 -5.75 10.91 -11.82
N LEU A 63 -6.02 11.91 -10.96
CA LEU A 63 -5.86 13.32 -11.31
C LEU A 63 -4.39 13.74 -11.38
N GLY A 64 -3.53 13.15 -10.54
CA GLY A 64 -2.09 13.42 -10.55
C GLY A 64 -1.42 12.89 -11.80
N ALA A 65 -1.70 11.64 -12.20
CA ALA A 65 -1.18 11.08 -13.45
C ALA A 65 -1.71 11.85 -14.66
N LEU A 66 -3.00 12.20 -14.67
CA LEU A 66 -3.60 13.00 -15.72
C LEU A 66 -2.94 14.38 -15.83
N ALA A 67 -2.73 15.08 -14.71
CA ALA A 67 -2.08 16.38 -14.69
C ALA A 67 -0.64 16.31 -15.24
N THR A 68 0.17 15.35 -14.78
CA THR A 68 1.53 15.16 -15.27
C THR A 68 1.57 14.86 -16.76
N PHE A 69 0.67 14.00 -17.24
CA PHE A 69 0.56 13.68 -18.66
C PHE A 69 0.20 14.92 -19.50
N LEU A 70 -0.80 15.70 -19.06
CA LEU A 70 -1.23 16.91 -19.76
C LEU A 70 -0.13 17.98 -19.79
N PHE A 71 0.62 18.19 -18.70
CA PHE A 71 1.74 19.13 -18.68
C PHE A 71 2.91 18.66 -19.55
N TYR A 72 3.19 17.37 -19.56
CA TYR A 72 4.21 16.79 -20.43
C TYR A 72 3.85 16.96 -21.91
N GLU A 73 2.62 16.62 -22.30
CA GLU A 73 2.13 16.83 -23.66
C GLU A 73 2.11 18.31 -24.04
N ALA A 74 1.70 19.18 -23.12
CA ALA A 74 1.73 20.62 -23.33
C ALA A 74 3.15 21.14 -23.56
N PHE A 75 4.16 20.60 -22.86
CA PHE A 75 5.57 20.96 -23.08
C PHE A 75 6.08 20.49 -24.44
N LYS A 76 5.76 19.24 -24.81
CA LYS A 76 6.24 18.60 -26.04
C LYS A 76 5.64 19.25 -27.30
N CYS A 77 4.35 19.57 -27.26
CA CYS A 77 3.60 20.19 -28.36
C CYS A 77 3.78 21.72 -28.44
N SER A 78 4.39 22.37 -27.45
CA SER A 78 4.61 23.82 -27.48
C SER A 78 5.70 24.20 -28.51
N PRO A 79 5.51 25.27 -29.31
CA PRO A 79 6.56 25.80 -30.18
C PRO A 79 7.73 26.34 -29.34
N PRO A 80 8.96 26.40 -29.88
CA PRO A 80 10.16 26.74 -29.12
C PRO A 80 10.10 28.10 -28.39
N ALA A 81 9.38 29.08 -28.95
CA ALA A 81 9.16 30.38 -28.30
C ALA A 81 8.18 30.34 -27.09
N GLY A 82 7.35 29.30 -26.98
CA GLY A 82 6.37 29.09 -25.89
C GLY A 82 6.67 27.86 -25.03
N LYS A 83 7.91 27.36 -25.07
CA LYS A 83 8.38 26.30 -24.17
C LYS A 83 8.86 26.93 -22.87
N HIS A 84 7.93 27.08 -21.93
CA HIS A 84 8.28 27.61 -20.62
C HIS A 84 8.71 26.49 -19.67
N PRO A 85 9.75 26.71 -18.84
CA PRO A 85 10.27 25.70 -17.92
C PRO A 85 9.26 25.31 -16.83
N TYR A 86 8.27 26.17 -16.54
CA TYR A 86 7.24 25.87 -15.53
C TYR A 86 6.47 24.59 -15.87
N LEU A 87 6.24 24.28 -17.16
CA LEU A 87 5.51 23.06 -17.56
C LEU A 87 6.23 21.78 -17.12
N ILE A 88 7.57 21.79 -17.13
CA ILE A 88 8.37 20.68 -16.63
C ILE A 88 8.24 20.63 -15.11
N TYR A 89 8.42 21.76 -14.43
CA TYR A 89 8.34 21.82 -12.97
C TYR A 89 6.97 21.34 -12.46
N THR A 90 5.88 21.75 -13.08
CA THR A 90 4.52 21.32 -12.70
C THR A 90 4.28 19.85 -13.00
N SER A 91 4.83 19.32 -14.11
CA SER A 91 4.72 17.89 -14.44
C SER A 91 5.38 16.99 -13.39
N LEU A 92 6.44 17.49 -12.73
CA LEU A 92 7.19 16.76 -11.70
C LEU A 92 6.55 16.82 -10.30
N ILE A 93 5.60 17.72 -10.06
CA ILE A 93 4.97 17.87 -8.73
C ILE A 93 4.19 16.62 -8.31
N ALA A 94 3.40 16.02 -9.21
CA ALA A 94 2.63 14.83 -8.85
C ALA A 94 3.53 13.59 -8.60
N PRO A 95 4.55 13.30 -9.43
CA PRO A 95 5.56 12.28 -9.12
C PRO A 95 6.29 12.54 -7.80
N LEU A 96 6.68 13.79 -7.53
CA LEU A 96 7.33 14.16 -6.27
C LEU A 96 6.40 13.93 -5.07
N GLY A 97 5.13 14.32 -5.20
CA GLY A 97 4.09 14.03 -4.22
C GLY A 97 3.90 12.54 -4.01
N LEU A 98 3.94 11.72 -5.08
CA LEU A 98 3.85 10.27 -4.99
C LEU A 98 5.03 9.68 -4.20
N VAL A 99 6.26 10.11 -4.52
CA VAL A 99 7.46 9.70 -3.78
C VAL A 99 7.34 10.06 -2.30
N TYR A 100 6.91 11.29 -1.98
CA TYR A 100 6.68 11.70 -0.61
C TYR A 100 5.65 10.81 0.11
N ASN A 101 4.50 10.58 -0.52
CA ASN A 101 3.45 9.73 0.06
C ASN A 101 3.94 8.28 0.25
N TYR A 102 4.74 7.76 -0.68
CA TYR A 102 5.29 6.41 -0.58
C TYR A 102 6.21 6.22 0.63
N TYR A 103 7.09 7.19 0.91
CA TYR A 103 8.06 7.04 2.02
C TYR A 103 7.50 7.45 3.39
N TRP A 104 6.64 8.47 3.47
CA TRP A 104 6.17 9.01 4.77
C TRP A 104 4.73 8.61 5.12
N VAL A 105 3.85 8.49 4.15
CA VAL A 105 2.41 8.34 4.39
C VAL A 105 1.99 6.87 4.32
N PHE A 106 2.62 6.09 3.45
CA PHE A 106 2.27 4.71 3.16
C PHE A 106 2.28 3.80 4.39
N ASP A 107 3.28 3.93 5.29
CA ASP A 107 3.37 3.10 6.51
C ASP A 107 2.17 3.35 7.44
N SER A 108 1.83 4.62 7.69
CA SER A 108 0.67 4.98 8.51
C SER A 108 -0.66 4.51 7.89
N GLU A 109 -0.81 4.64 6.57
CA GLU A 109 -1.99 4.15 5.85
C GLU A 109 -2.09 2.63 5.90
N ALA A 110 -0.97 1.91 5.71
CA ALA A 110 -0.94 0.46 5.74
C ALA A 110 -1.35 -0.09 7.10
N ARG A 111 -0.87 0.52 8.20
CA ARG A 111 -1.26 0.15 9.58
C ARG A 111 -2.74 0.39 9.86
N LEU A 112 -3.29 1.49 9.36
CA LEU A 112 -4.72 1.79 9.49
C LEU A 112 -5.59 0.85 8.64
N LEU A 113 -5.12 0.46 7.45
CA LEU A 113 -5.80 -0.50 6.59
C LEU A 113 -5.75 -1.92 7.16
N GLU A 114 -4.60 -2.33 7.70
CA GLU A 114 -4.41 -3.63 8.33
C GLU A 114 -5.23 -3.76 9.61
N SER A 115 -5.30 -2.72 10.44
CA SER A 115 -6.18 -2.73 11.63
C SER A 115 -7.69 -2.68 11.28
N SER A 116 -8.03 -2.17 10.10
CA SER A 116 -9.40 -2.14 9.58
C SER A 116 -9.82 -3.47 8.96
N SER A 117 -8.87 -4.22 8.39
CA SER A 117 -9.11 -5.53 7.80
C SER A 117 -9.30 -6.57 8.91
N SER A 118 -10.56 -6.93 9.15
CA SER A 118 -11.00 -7.98 10.07
C SER A 118 -10.75 -9.40 9.54
N GLU A 119 -9.87 -9.57 8.55
CA GLU A 119 -9.49 -10.88 8.01
C GLU A 119 -8.20 -11.38 8.66
N PRO A 120 -8.18 -12.62 9.19
CA PRO A 120 -6.96 -13.20 9.74
C PRO A 120 -5.95 -13.39 8.59
N LYS A 121 -4.83 -12.66 8.61
CA LYS A 121 -3.68 -12.98 7.75
C LYS A 121 -3.16 -14.36 8.15
N ILE A 122 -3.48 -15.38 7.36
CA ILE A 122 -2.91 -16.72 7.50
C ILE A 122 -1.46 -16.64 7.03
N THR A 123 -0.52 -16.59 7.99
CA THR A 123 0.90 -16.76 7.68
C THR A 123 1.26 -18.22 7.96
N TYR A 124 1.72 -18.93 6.95
CA TYR A 124 2.22 -20.29 7.08
C TYR A 124 3.62 -20.23 7.68
N LYS A 125 3.77 -20.71 8.92
CA LYS A 125 5.10 -20.87 9.52
C LYS A 125 5.53 -22.30 9.27
N LYS A 126 6.64 -22.50 8.54
CA LYS A 126 7.27 -23.81 8.44
C LYS A 126 7.80 -24.19 9.83
N VAL A 127 7.10 -25.10 10.50
CA VAL A 127 7.55 -25.67 11.77
C VAL A 127 8.14 -27.03 11.43
N LYS A 128 9.44 -27.21 11.73
CA LYS A 128 10.09 -28.51 11.61
C LYS A 128 9.60 -29.37 12.77
N LYS A 129 8.86 -30.44 12.47
CA LYS A 129 8.44 -31.43 13.48
C LYS A 129 9.13 -32.75 13.18
N LEU A 130 9.86 -33.25 14.15
CA LEU A 130 10.43 -34.60 14.11
C LEU A 130 9.28 -35.58 14.34
N VAL A 131 8.91 -36.34 13.31
CA VAL A 131 7.90 -37.39 13.42
C VAL A 131 8.62 -38.74 13.45
N LYS A 132 8.44 -39.48 14.54
CA LYS A 132 8.95 -40.85 14.66
C LYS A 132 8.08 -41.77 13.80
N VAL A 133 8.59 -42.20 12.65
CA VAL A 133 7.91 -43.18 11.81
C VAL A 133 8.47 -44.56 12.14
N LYS A 134 7.59 -45.46 12.58
CA LYS A 134 7.94 -46.87 12.81
C LYS A 134 8.04 -47.58 11.46
N LYS A 135 9.24 -47.94 11.05
CA LYS A 135 9.50 -48.76 9.86
C LYS A 135 9.74 -50.21 10.32
N PRO A 136 9.13 -51.22 9.68
CA PRO A 136 9.49 -52.61 9.99
C PRO A 136 10.95 -52.85 9.57
N ALA A 137 11.76 -53.43 10.47
CA ALA A 137 13.14 -53.80 10.18
C ALA A 137 13.20 -54.72 8.96
N GLN A 138 14.18 -54.48 8.08
CA GLN A 138 14.44 -55.36 6.94
C GLN A 138 14.68 -56.78 7.45
N ALA A 139 13.90 -57.72 6.93
CA ALA A 139 14.03 -59.13 7.24
C ALA A 139 15.42 -59.64 6.81
N GLU A 140 16.14 -60.26 7.74
CA GLU A 140 17.40 -60.96 7.44
C GLU A 140 17.14 -62.03 6.39
N LYS A 141 17.92 -62.00 5.30
CA LYS A 141 17.87 -63.00 4.23
C LYS A 141 18.87 -64.10 4.55
N SER A 142 18.42 -65.36 4.46
CA SER A 142 19.27 -66.53 4.64
C SER A 142 20.35 -66.59 3.56
N PRO A 143 21.63 -66.83 3.92
CA PRO A 143 22.73 -66.89 2.95
C PRO A 143 22.72 -68.16 2.08
N LEU A 144 21.83 -69.14 2.35
CA LEU A 144 21.80 -70.42 1.63
C LEU A 144 20.78 -70.45 0.49
N ASP A 145 19.63 -69.79 0.64
CA ASP A 145 18.50 -69.88 -0.31
C ASP A 145 17.82 -68.53 -0.60
N ASN A 146 18.30 -67.42 -0.02
CA ASN A 146 17.77 -66.07 -0.22
C ASN A 146 16.25 -65.93 0.09
N SER A 147 15.67 -66.89 0.82
CA SER A 147 14.28 -66.83 1.25
C SER A 147 14.15 -65.90 2.46
N VAL A 148 13.00 -65.22 2.55
CA VAL A 148 12.70 -64.28 3.63
C VAL A 148 11.96 -65.06 4.71
N TYR A 149 12.57 -65.20 5.89
CA TYR A 149 11.93 -65.83 7.04
C TYR A 149 11.05 -64.78 7.74
N SER A 150 9.73 -64.91 7.60
CA SER A 150 8.77 -64.09 8.35
C SER A 150 8.31 -64.85 9.59
N ASP A 151 9.02 -64.64 10.71
CA ASP A 151 8.54 -65.09 12.02
C ASP A 151 7.37 -64.20 12.46
N LEU A 152 6.17 -64.77 12.55
CA LEU A 152 4.92 -64.06 12.87
C LEU A 152 4.83 -63.66 14.36
N GLY A 153 5.87 -63.91 15.17
CA GLY A 153 5.83 -63.72 16.62
C GLY A 153 6.40 -62.39 17.15
N ASN A 154 7.42 -61.79 16.53
CA ASN A 154 8.04 -60.58 17.09
C ASN A 154 8.95 -59.85 16.08
N VAL A 155 8.48 -58.76 15.49
CA VAL A 155 9.30 -57.92 14.59
C VAL A 155 10.00 -56.84 15.42
N PRO A 156 11.35 -56.73 15.40
CA PRO A 156 12.02 -55.59 16.01
C PRO A 156 11.67 -54.33 15.19
N VAL A 157 11.03 -53.37 15.86
CA VAL A 157 10.69 -52.08 15.27
C VAL A 157 11.90 -51.17 15.44
N VAL A 158 12.51 -50.75 14.34
CA VAL A 158 13.57 -49.73 14.35
C VAL A 158 12.90 -48.36 14.23
N GLU A 159 13.16 -47.49 15.21
CA GLU A 159 12.71 -46.09 15.18
C GLU A 159 13.67 -45.28 14.30
N GLU A 160 13.20 -44.77 13.17
CA GLU A 160 13.95 -43.84 12.31
C GLU A 160 13.26 -42.47 12.39
N GLU A 161 14.03 -41.44 12.79
CA GLU A 161 13.53 -40.08 12.91
C GLU A 161 13.51 -39.42 11.53
N VAL A 162 12.32 -39.15 10.99
CA VAL A 162 12.16 -38.46 9.70
C VAL A 162 11.68 -37.03 9.97
N GLU A 163 12.46 -36.04 9.50
CA GLU A 163 12.06 -34.64 9.51
C GLU A 163 10.93 -34.42 8.50
N VAL A 164 9.73 -34.11 8.98
CA VAL A 164 8.59 -33.74 8.12
C VAL A 164 8.35 -32.23 8.28
N GLU A 165 8.43 -31.50 7.17
CA GLU A 165 8.01 -30.09 7.12
C GLU A 165 6.48 -30.05 7.07
N GLU A 166 5.84 -29.72 8.19
CA GLU A 166 4.39 -29.53 8.27
C GLU A 166 4.08 -28.01 8.29
N GLU A 167 3.31 -27.54 7.30
CA GLU A 167 2.87 -26.15 7.22
C GLU A 167 1.69 -25.93 8.18
N VAL A 168 1.98 -25.50 9.41
CA VAL A 168 0.92 -25.18 10.37
C VAL A 168 0.45 -23.73 10.12
N PRO A 169 -0.85 -23.50 9.87
CA PRO A 169 -1.40 -22.15 9.78
C PRO A 169 -1.28 -21.50 11.16
N VAL A 170 -0.38 -20.53 11.30
CA VAL A 170 -0.32 -19.69 12.50
C VAL A 170 -1.36 -18.60 12.30
N HIS A 171 -2.49 -18.71 12.99
CA HIS A 171 -3.40 -17.59 13.16
C HIS A 171 -2.71 -16.53 14.02
N GLN A 172 -2.11 -15.51 13.38
CA GLN A 172 -1.81 -14.27 14.09
C GLN A 172 -3.15 -13.64 14.46
N GLU A 173 -3.35 -13.42 15.75
CA GLU A 173 -4.46 -12.58 16.22
C GLU A 173 -4.45 -11.27 15.43
N PRO A 174 -5.61 -10.78 14.98
CA PRO A 174 -5.67 -9.48 14.34
C PRO A 174 -5.08 -8.50 15.34
N THR A 175 -3.97 -7.86 14.98
CA THR A 175 -3.43 -6.71 15.70
C THR A 175 -4.44 -5.58 15.56
N ALA A 176 -5.56 -5.71 16.28
CA ALA A 176 -6.53 -4.65 16.48
C ALA A 176 -5.77 -3.58 17.25
N LEU A 177 -5.24 -2.61 16.50
CA LEU A 177 -4.55 -1.45 17.05
C LEU A 177 -5.39 -0.92 18.23
N SER A 178 -4.73 -0.67 19.36
CA SER A 178 -5.39 -0.01 20.48
C SER A 178 -5.95 1.33 20.01
N ASN A 179 -7.07 1.78 20.58
CA ASN A 179 -7.66 3.09 20.25
C ASN A 179 -6.62 4.23 20.32
N THR A 180 -5.64 4.13 21.23
CA THR A 180 -4.55 5.10 21.35
C THR A 180 -3.59 5.06 20.15
N GLN A 181 -3.27 3.87 19.66
CA GLN A 181 -2.45 3.68 18.47
C GLN A 181 -3.18 4.19 17.23
N THR A 182 -4.49 3.91 17.10
CA THR A 182 -5.28 4.40 15.96
C THR A 182 -5.34 5.93 15.94
N LYS A 183 -5.52 6.58 17.10
CA LYS A 183 -5.45 8.05 17.21
C LYS A 183 -4.08 8.59 16.81
N HIS A 184 -3.00 7.93 17.23
CA HIS A 184 -1.64 8.32 16.89
C HIS A 184 -1.37 8.20 15.39
N GLU A 185 -1.69 7.07 14.77
CA GLU A 185 -1.52 6.86 13.33
C GLU A 185 -2.39 7.82 12.51
N LEU A 186 -3.61 8.10 12.96
CA LEU A 186 -4.50 9.05 12.31
C LEU A 186 -3.97 10.50 12.43
N SER A 187 -3.30 10.84 13.53
CA SER A 187 -2.58 12.12 13.69
C SER A 187 -1.36 12.20 12.76
N ASN A 188 -0.59 11.13 12.62
CA ASN A 188 0.51 11.06 11.65
C ASN A 188 -0.01 11.19 10.21
N LEU A 189 -1.13 10.53 9.90
CA LEU A 189 -1.78 10.64 8.60
C LEU A 189 -2.22 12.08 8.30
N LYS A 190 -2.75 12.79 9.30
CA LYS A 190 -3.10 14.22 9.18
C LYS A 190 -1.88 15.06 8.78
N ILE A 191 -0.74 14.82 9.43
CA ILE A 191 0.50 15.54 9.15
C ILE A 191 0.96 15.22 7.73
N GLY A 192 0.99 13.94 7.36
CA GLY A 192 1.35 13.47 6.02
C GLY A 192 0.49 14.09 4.92
N TYR A 193 -0.84 14.05 5.05
CA TYR A 193 -1.75 14.67 4.09
C TYR A 193 -1.63 16.18 4.03
N THR A 194 -1.31 16.84 5.16
CA THR A 194 -1.06 18.28 5.17
C THR A 194 0.18 18.63 4.33
N TYR A 195 1.27 17.87 4.47
CA TYR A 195 2.46 18.07 3.63
C TYR A 195 2.21 17.72 2.16
N SER A 196 1.49 16.63 1.87
CA SER A 196 1.07 16.29 0.51
C SER A 196 0.25 17.41 -0.12
N SER A 197 -0.63 18.06 0.65
CA SER A 197 -1.38 19.24 0.21
C SER A 197 -0.47 20.43 -0.05
N PHE A 198 0.55 20.68 0.77
CA PHE A 198 1.50 21.76 0.50
C PHE A 198 2.32 21.53 -0.77
N ILE A 199 2.80 20.30 -1.01
CA ILE A 199 3.57 19.96 -2.21
C ILE A 199 2.72 20.16 -3.47
N THR A 200 1.50 19.61 -3.48
CA THR A 200 0.57 19.73 -4.61
C THR A 200 0.04 21.17 -4.77
N GLY A 201 -0.22 21.86 -3.66
CA GLY A 201 -0.64 23.27 -3.64
C GLY A 201 0.42 24.21 -4.17
N PHE A 202 1.70 23.97 -3.86
CA PHE A 202 2.82 24.70 -4.45
C PHE A 202 2.85 24.53 -5.98
N GLY A 203 2.71 23.30 -6.46
CA GLY A 203 2.62 23.03 -7.90
C GLY A 203 1.43 23.73 -8.57
N PHE A 204 0.28 23.75 -7.90
CA PHE A 204 -0.90 24.48 -8.37
C PHE A 204 -0.64 25.98 -8.50
N ILE A 205 -0.09 26.62 -7.48
CA ILE A 205 0.26 28.05 -7.51
C ILE A 205 1.29 28.33 -8.62
N LEU A 206 2.35 27.52 -8.72
CA LEU A 206 3.37 27.64 -9.76
C LEU A 206 2.76 27.50 -11.16
N SER A 207 1.81 26.59 -11.33
CA SER A 207 1.11 26.39 -12.60
C SER A 207 0.20 27.57 -12.99
N ILE A 208 -0.43 28.23 -12.01
CA ILE A 208 -1.21 29.46 -12.24
C ILE A 208 -0.29 30.61 -12.66
N ILE A 209 0.78 30.85 -11.91
CA ILE A 209 1.74 31.93 -12.21
C ILE A 209 2.34 31.71 -13.59
N GLY A 210 2.76 30.48 -13.90
CA GLY A 210 3.27 30.11 -15.21
C GLY A 210 2.24 30.34 -16.32
N PHE A 211 0.98 29.95 -16.11
CA PHE A 211 -0.08 30.14 -17.09
C PHE A 211 -0.43 31.61 -17.35
N ILE A 212 -0.41 32.45 -16.31
CA ILE A 212 -0.63 33.90 -16.45
C ILE A 212 0.55 34.52 -17.21
N GLY A 213 1.78 34.12 -16.90
CA GLY A 213 2.98 34.59 -17.58
C GLY A 213 3.05 34.20 -19.06
N ASP A 214 2.46 33.07 -19.45
CA ASP A 214 2.37 32.58 -20.85
C ASP A 214 1.38 33.41 -21.70
N ARG A 215 0.52 34.21 -21.07
CA ARG A 215 -0.44 35.09 -21.77
C ARG A 215 0.10 36.49 -22.06
N VAL A 216 1.22 36.87 -21.44
CA VAL A 216 1.90 38.16 -21.62
C VAL A 216 2.95 38.01 -22.71
#